data_AF-A0A1Q3M1I9-F1
#
_entry.id   AF-A0A1Q3M1I9-F1
#
_cell.length_a   1.000
_cell.length_b   1.000
_cell.length_c   1.000
_cell.angle_alpha   90.00
_cell.angle_beta   90.00
_cell.angle_gamma   90.00
#
_symmetry.space_group_name_H-M   'P 1'
#
loop_
_entity.id
_entity.type
_entity.pdbx_description
1 polymer ?
#
loop_
_entity_poly.entity_id
_entity_poly.type
_entity_poly.pdbx_seq_one_letter_code
_entity_poly.pdbx_strand_id
1 'polypeptide(L)' 'MHKDRLLQISFLATMALLVSDSAFAQYNTPCTGDGRRLCGTRNAAVAEPCLRQHTDELSPACKAYLAKKKP' A
#
# COMPACT_ATOMS: atom_id res chain seq x y z
N MET A 1 28.69 -11.39 35.85
CA MET A 1 28.44 -9.95 35.67
C MET A 1 28.90 -9.42 34.30
N HIS A 2 30.20 -9.47 33.94
CA HIS A 2 30.66 -9.00 32.62
C HIS A 2 30.26 -9.93 31.46
N LYS A 3 30.30 -11.24 31.69
CA LYS A 3 29.95 -12.29 30.72
C LYS A 3 28.46 -12.31 30.37
N ASP A 4 27.60 -12.07 31.37
CA ASP A 4 26.14 -11.95 31.21
C ASP A 4 25.77 -10.67 30.44
N ARG A 5 26.46 -9.56 30.74
CA ARG A 5 26.27 -8.28 30.04
C ARG A 5 26.72 -8.34 28.58
N LEU A 6 27.80 -9.07 28.30
CA LEU A 6 28.27 -9.34 26.92
C LEU A 6 27.26 -10.21 26.16
N LEU A 7 26.71 -11.26 26.78
CA LEU A 7 25.71 -12.12 26.16
C LEU A 7 24.41 -11.37 25.82
N GLN A 8 23.98 -10.48 26.74
CA GLN A 8 22.80 -9.63 26.54
C GLN A 8 22.98 -8.62 25.41
N ILE A 9 24.16 -8.00 25.30
CA ILE A 9 24.47 -7.05 24.21
C ILE A 9 24.44 -7.78 22.85
N SER A 10 25.01 -8.98 22.75
CA SER A 10 24.97 -9.78 21.54
C SER A 10 23.56 -10.16 21.11
N PHE A 11 22.68 -10.48 22.07
CA PHE A 11 21.29 -10.87 21.81
C PHE A 11 20.41 -9.70 21.36
N LEU A 12 20.66 -8.50 21.90
CA LEU A 12 19.94 -7.28 21.48
C LEU A 12 20.36 -6.83 20.07
N ALA A 13 21.65 -6.98 19.73
CA ALA A 13 22.17 -6.65 18.40
C ALA A 13 21.59 -7.53 17.29
N THR A 14 21.36 -8.82 17.55
CA THR A 14 20.76 -9.73 16.56
C THR A 14 19.27 -9.50 16.35
N MET A 15 18.51 -9.16 17.39
CA MET A 15 17.08 -8.83 17.27
C MET A 15 16.81 -7.54 16.49
N ALA A 16 17.73 -6.56 16.54
CA ALA A 16 17.59 -5.31 15.79
C ALA A 16 17.68 -5.49 14.26
N LEU A 17 18.31 -6.57 13.78
CA LEU A 17 18.49 -6.83 12.35
C LEU A 17 17.24 -7.46 11.66
N LEU A 18 16.21 -7.83 12.42
CA LEU A 18 15.03 -8.54 11.90
C LEU A 18 13.80 -7.64 11.64
N VAL A 19 13.88 -6.33 11.90
CA VAL A 19 12.71 -5.42 11.83
C VAL A 19 12.56 -4.67 10.49
N SER A 20 13.39 -4.96 9.50
CA SER A 20 13.48 -4.19 8.24
C SER A 20 12.44 -4.55 7.17
N ASP A 21 11.38 -5.30 7.48
CA ASP A 21 10.27 -5.53 6.54
C ASP A 21 9.28 -4.37 6.62
N SER A 22 9.63 -3.26 5.97
CA SER A 22 8.76 -2.10 5.81
C SER A 22 7.45 -2.52 5.15
N ALA A 23 6.36 -2.46 5.91
CA ALA A 23 5.00 -2.62 5.42
C ALA A 23 4.75 -1.64 4.26
N PHE A 24 4.78 -2.12 3.02
CA PHE A 24 4.26 -1.37 1.88
C PHE A 24 2.79 -1.08 2.17
N ALA A 25 2.48 0.16 2.49
CA ALA A 25 1.11 0.64 2.63
C ALA A 25 0.45 0.58 1.23
N GLN A 26 -0.06 -0.59 0.86
CA GLN A 26 -0.90 -0.74 -0.32
C GLN A 26 -2.22 -0.06 0.01
N TYR A 27 -2.32 1.23 -0.31
CA TYR A 27 -3.51 2.03 -0.07
C TYR A 27 -4.63 1.52 -0.99
N ASN A 28 -5.40 0.55 -0.50
CA ASN A 28 -6.57 0.03 -1.20
C ASN A 28 -7.63 1.13 -1.21
N THR A 29 -7.87 1.69 -2.38
CA THR A 29 -8.94 2.66 -2.60
C THR A 29 -10.22 1.92 -2.99
N PRO A 30 -11.39 2.58 -2.92
CA PRO A 30 -12.60 2.05 -3.54
C PRO A 30 -12.45 1.71 -5.03
N CYS A 31 -11.42 2.27 -5.70
CA CYS A 31 -11.10 2.02 -7.10
C CYS A 31 -10.15 0.84 -7.35
N THR A 32 -9.61 0.16 -6.34
CA THR A 32 -8.61 -0.90 -6.56
C THR A 32 -9.17 -2.08 -7.38
N GLY A 33 -10.45 -2.44 -7.17
CA GLY A 33 -11.12 -3.48 -7.96
C GLY A 33 -11.29 -3.09 -9.42
N ASP A 34 -11.77 -1.87 -9.65
CA ASP A 34 -11.95 -1.32 -11.00
C ASP A 34 -10.60 -1.12 -11.70
N GLY A 35 -9.57 -0.66 -10.99
CA GLY A 35 -8.21 -0.50 -11.54
C GLY A 35 -7.64 -1.82 -12.02
N ARG A 36 -7.85 -2.91 -11.26
CA ARG A 36 -7.41 -4.25 -11.70
C ARG A 36 -8.20 -4.72 -12.92
N ARG A 37 -9.52 -4.51 -12.97
CA ARG A 37 -10.42 -5.01 -14.01
C ARG A 37 -10.30 -4.24 -15.33
N LEU A 38 -10.24 -2.91 -15.24
CA LEU A 38 -10.27 -2.00 -16.40
C LEU A 38 -8.87 -1.58 -16.83
N CYS A 39 -7.96 -1.37 -15.88
CA CYS A 39 -6.65 -0.76 -16.12
C CYS A 39 -5.47 -1.72 -15.89
N GLY A 40 -5.73 -2.99 -15.54
CA GLY A 40 -4.69 -3.99 -15.31
C GLY A 40 -3.78 -3.74 -14.10
N THR A 41 -4.10 -2.79 -13.23
CA THR A 41 -3.23 -2.40 -12.09
C THR A 41 -4.02 -2.12 -10.82
N ARG A 42 -3.45 -2.50 -9.67
CA ARG A 42 -3.99 -2.17 -8.34
C ARG A 42 -3.46 -0.84 -7.80
N ASN A 43 -2.43 -0.29 -8.42
CA ASN A 43 -1.82 0.97 -8.00
C ASN A 43 -2.78 2.12 -8.32
N ALA A 44 -3.31 2.78 -7.29
CA ALA A 44 -4.29 3.83 -7.46
C ALA A 44 -3.76 5.04 -8.24
N ALA A 45 -2.49 5.42 -8.07
CA ALA A 45 -1.89 6.55 -8.78
C ALA A 45 -1.73 6.25 -10.28
N VAL A 46 -1.32 5.02 -10.62
CA VAL A 46 -1.19 4.57 -12.01
C VAL A 46 -2.56 4.36 -12.65
N ALA A 47 -3.54 3.85 -11.90
CA ALA A 47 -4.88 3.56 -12.40
C ALA A 47 -5.72 4.82 -12.64
N GLU A 48 -5.50 5.91 -11.90
CA GLU A 48 -6.35 7.11 -11.94
C GLU A 48 -6.62 7.67 -13.35
N PRO A 49 -5.61 7.94 -14.21
CA PRO A 49 -5.87 8.47 -15.55
C PRO A 49 -6.68 7.50 -16.42
N CYS A 50 -6.41 6.20 -16.34
CA CYS A 50 -7.18 5.17 -17.04
C CYS A 50 -8.62 5.08 -16.51
N LEU A 51 -8.83 5.07 -15.18
CA LEU A 51 -10.16 5.02 -14.58
C LEU A 51 -11.04 6.21 -14.99
N ARG A 52 -10.45 7.38 -15.21
CA ARG A 52 -11.16 8.57 -15.72
C ARG A 52 -11.61 8.43 -17.17
N GLN A 53 -11.00 7.54 -17.96
CA GLN A 53 -11.45 7.22 -19.32
C GLN A 53 -12.58 6.18 -19.32
N HIS A 54 -12.69 5.37 -18.26
CA HIS A 54 -13.72 4.34 -18.10
C HIS A 54 -14.85 4.75 -17.15
N THR A 55 -15.18 6.06 -17.05
CA THR A 55 -16.12 6.58 -16.03
C THR A 55 -17.47 5.88 -16.00
N ASP A 56 -17.97 5.41 -17.14
CA ASP A 56 -19.27 4.73 -17.23
C ASP A 56 -19.23 3.29 -16.72
N GLU A 57 -18.05 2.66 -16.75
CA GLU A 57 -17.82 1.27 -16.33
C GLU A 57 -17.33 1.14 -14.88
N LEU A 58 -17.09 2.27 -14.21
CA LEU A 58 -16.69 2.31 -12.81
C LEU A 58 -17.81 1.86 -11.88
N SER A 59 -17.43 1.17 -10.80
CA SER A 59 -18.34 0.93 -9.69
C SER A 59 -18.84 2.25 -9.08
N PRO A 60 -20.05 2.27 -8.48
CA PRO A 60 -20.58 3.47 -7.82
C PRO A 60 -19.62 4.04 -6.76
N ALA A 61 -18.91 3.17 -6.04
CA ALA A 61 -17.95 3.56 -5.02
C ALA A 61 -16.72 4.26 -5.60
N CYS A 62 -16.14 3.73 -6.68
CA CYS A 62 -15.00 4.38 -7.34
C CYS A 62 -15.41 5.71 -8.01
N LYS A 63 -16.59 5.75 -8.63
CA LYS A 63 -17.15 6.98 -9.23
C LYS A 63 -17.30 8.08 -8.18
N ALA A 64 -17.88 7.76 -7.02
CA ALA A 64 -18.02 8.71 -5.91
C ALA A 64 -16.67 9.16 -5.35
N TYR A 65 -15.69 8.26 -5.27
CA TYR A 65 -14.33 8.57 -4.83
C TYR A 65 -13.63 9.55 -5.79
N LEU A 66 -13.65 9.29 -7.11
CA LEU A 66 -13.04 10.17 -8.11
C LEU A 66 -13.74 11.52 -8.23
N ALA A 67 -15.05 11.59 -8.00
CA ALA A 67 -15.80 12.84 -7.99
C ALA A 67 -15.38 13.77 -6.83
N LYS A 68 -15.08 13.20 -5.66
CA LYS A 68 -14.53 13.94 -4.50
C LYS A 68 -13.08 14.38 -4.71
N LYS A 69 -12.36 13.69 -5.60
CA LYS A 69 -10.96 13.92 -5.94
C LYS A 69 -10.79 14.79 -7.20
N LYS A 70 -11.74 15.70 -7.47
CA LYS A 70 -11.66 16.70 -8.55
C LYS A 70 -10.30 17.43 -8.41
N PRO A 71 -9.55 17.69 -9.51
CA PRO A 71 -8.26 18.36 -9.44
C PRO A 71 -8.35 19.70 -8.71
#